data_AF-A0A7C7PTV8-F1
#
_entry.id   AF-A0A7C7PTV8-F1
#
_cell.length_a   1.000
_cell.length_b   1.000
_cell.length_c   1.000
_cell.angle_alpha   90.00
_cell.angle_beta   90.00
_cell.angle_gamma   90.00
#
_symmetry.space_group_name_H-M   'P 1'
#
loop_
_entity.id
_entity.type
_entity.pdbx_description
1 polymer ?
#
loop_
_entity_poly.entity_id
_entity_poly.type
_entity_poly.pdbx_seq_one_letter_code
_entity_poly.pdbx_strand_id
1 'polypeptide(L)'
;MSASWPPTEIELDPDKRVLFLTKDLNLIRQQLYEGLDLRMEDLSVGDLLDDINTDVMTPAWVCFDHDPAILAENAYAGLLHDGRRVFEPLALMDGGFEVIVSGHRKGTGSSRETAAQCERWSGIRIVIAASFAPIHERNNINLGQLMGDHSMLQRLQDGEVITLSEFTGKFDPVTRLIVENGGILPFARKLKAGAIELPAVSIEQCPMTMAEKMISNKLLGQRGQRGYVRPGDAVLAQVDGGYSHEFTTAQVHTFLAEEYGEDYILPNPLKFAVFEDHLLYATGV
;
A
#
# COMPACT_ATOMS: atom_id res chain seq x y z
N MET A 1 16.16 3.26 16.53
CA MET A 1 16.08 1.89 15.97
C MET A 1 14.59 1.58 15.89
N SER A 2 13.93 1.77 14.75
CA SER A 2 12.54 1.32 14.67
C SER A 2 12.55 -0.20 14.71
N ALA A 3 11.72 -0.80 15.56
CA ALA A 3 11.42 -2.22 15.48
C ALA A 3 11.02 -2.59 14.03
N SER A 4 11.27 -3.82 13.61
CA SER A 4 10.85 -4.27 12.28
C SER A 4 9.33 -4.14 12.15
N TRP A 5 8.85 -3.35 11.19
CA TRP A 5 7.42 -3.27 10.88
C TRP A 5 6.98 -4.43 9.97
N PRO A 6 5.78 -5.02 10.17
CA PRO A 6 4.86 -4.77 11.28
C PRO A 6 5.24 -5.53 12.57
N PRO A 7 4.85 -5.03 13.76
CA PRO A 7 4.99 -5.77 15.01
C PRO A 7 4.01 -6.96 15.06
N THR A 8 4.28 -7.93 15.95
CA THR A 8 3.39 -9.10 16.16
C THR A 8 2.11 -8.75 16.90
N GLU A 9 2.14 -7.68 17.68
CA GLU A 9 1.07 -7.12 18.49
C GLU A 9 0.93 -5.65 18.10
N ILE A 10 -0.30 -5.21 17.81
CA ILE A 10 -0.63 -3.88 17.32
C ILE A 10 -1.46 -3.20 18.40
N GLU A 11 -0.97 -2.06 18.86
CA GLU A 11 -1.64 -1.10 19.72
C GLU A 11 -1.47 0.30 19.11
N LEU A 12 -2.32 1.25 19.48
CA LEU A 12 -2.13 2.65 19.07
C LEU A 12 -0.99 3.26 19.87
N ASP A 13 -0.13 4.01 19.18
CA ASP A 13 0.91 4.81 19.81
C ASP A 13 0.23 5.98 20.56
N PRO A 14 0.42 6.10 21.89
CA PRO A 14 -0.23 7.15 22.68
C PRO A 14 0.18 8.57 22.29
N ASP A 15 1.28 8.74 21.57
CA ASP A 15 1.75 10.02 21.04
C ASP A 15 1.24 10.30 19.61
N LYS A 16 0.45 9.39 19.04
CA LYS A 16 -0.11 9.48 17.69
C LYS A 16 -1.63 9.58 17.69
N ARG A 17 -2.16 10.01 16.54
CA ARG A 17 -3.57 10.35 16.37
C ARG A 17 -4.20 9.51 15.25
N VAL A 18 -5.53 9.49 15.24
CA VAL A 18 -6.34 8.84 14.20
C VAL A 18 -7.02 9.91 13.37
N LEU A 19 -6.83 9.88 12.06
CA LEU A 19 -7.48 10.81 11.13
C LEU A 19 -8.73 10.18 10.50
N PHE A 20 -9.89 10.77 10.78
CA PHE A 20 -11.15 10.38 10.16
C PHE A 20 -11.45 11.27 8.96
N LEU A 21 -11.57 10.65 7.78
CA LEU A 21 -12.04 11.30 6.56
C LEU A 21 -13.56 11.28 6.57
N THR A 22 -14.17 12.36 7.07
CA THR A 22 -15.61 12.52 7.24
C THR A 22 -16.27 13.22 6.05
N LYS A 23 -17.58 13.03 5.88
CA LYS A 23 -18.40 13.79 4.92
C LYS A 23 -18.53 15.26 5.30
N ASP A 24 -18.54 15.58 6.59
CA ASP A 24 -18.34 16.94 7.06
C ASP A 24 -16.86 17.29 7.01
N LEU A 25 -16.46 18.05 5.99
CA LEU A 25 -15.05 18.42 5.76
C LEU A 25 -14.50 19.34 6.85
N ASN A 26 -15.35 20.01 7.64
CA ASN A 26 -14.89 20.84 8.76
C ASN A 26 -14.29 19.98 9.88
N LEU A 27 -14.86 18.79 10.14
CA LEU A 27 -14.30 17.85 11.11
C LEU A 27 -12.90 17.36 10.68
N ILE A 28 -12.66 17.19 9.38
CA ILE A 28 -11.31 16.88 8.88
C ILE A 28 -10.36 18.04 9.20
N ARG A 29 -10.77 19.30 8.92
CA ARG A 29 -9.94 20.48 9.19
C ARG A 29 -9.63 20.65 10.69
N GLN A 30 -10.62 20.44 11.56
CA GLN A 30 -10.43 20.53 13.00
C GLN A 30 -9.43 19.48 13.50
N GLN A 31 -9.45 18.25 12.94
CA GLN A 31 -8.43 17.24 13.25
C GLN A 31 -7.03 17.69 12.81
N LEU A 32 -6.90 18.21 11.59
CA LEU A 32 -5.62 18.63 11.01
C LEU A 32 -5.00 19.84 11.71
N TYR A 33 -5.80 20.85 12.05
CA TYR A 33 -5.27 22.17 12.43
C TYR A 33 -5.63 22.63 13.85
N GLU A 34 -6.63 22.02 14.47
CA GLU A 34 -7.15 22.44 15.79
C GLU A 34 -6.94 21.38 16.88
N GLY A 35 -6.39 20.21 16.52
CA GLY A 35 -6.10 19.13 17.46
C GLY A 35 -7.34 18.34 17.91
N LEU A 36 -8.44 18.39 17.14
CA LEU A 36 -9.61 17.56 17.42
C LEU A 36 -9.25 16.08 17.28
N ASP A 37 -9.53 15.27 18.29
CA ASP A 37 -9.37 13.82 18.25
C ASP A 37 -10.72 13.14 18.31
N LEU A 38 -11.12 12.55 17.19
CA LEU A 38 -12.38 11.83 17.06
C LEU A 38 -12.20 10.36 17.48
N ARG A 39 -13.29 9.77 17.94
CA ARG A 39 -13.36 8.34 18.24
C ARG A 39 -14.38 7.67 17.34
N MET A 40 -14.13 6.41 17.01
CA MET A 40 -15.03 5.64 16.15
C MET A 40 -16.43 5.50 16.79
N GLU A 41 -16.54 5.52 18.12
CA GLU A 41 -17.83 5.45 18.84
C GLU A 41 -18.73 6.69 18.64
N ASP A 42 -18.14 7.83 18.28
CA ASP A 42 -18.87 9.09 18.04
C ASP A 42 -19.40 9.20 16.60
N LEU A 43 -19.00 8.28 15.73
CA LEU A 43 -19.29 8.31 14.30
C LEU A 43 -19.94 7.00 13.84
N SER A 44 -20.73 7.08 12.77
CA SER A 44 -21.13 5.91 12.01
C SER A 44 -20.31 5.82 10.72
N VAL A 45 -20.26 4.62 10.13
CA VAL A 45 -19.69 4.43 8.78
C VAL A 45 -20.37 5.36 7.76
N GLY A 46 -21.65 5.70 7.97
CA GLY A 46 -22.40 6.62 7.13
C GLY A 46 -21.87 8.06 7.15
N ASP A 47 -21.15 8.46 8.20
CA ASP A 47 -20.55 9.79 8.35
C ASP A 47 -19.19 9.91 7.66
N LEU A 48 -18.59 8.77 7.27
CA LEU A 48 -17.28 8.70 6.66
C LEU A 48 -17.36 8.89 5.14
N LEU A 49 -16.29 9.45 4.58
CA LEU A 49 -16.17 9.74 3.16
C LEU A 49 -16.02 8.43 2.36
N ASP A 50 -16.93 8.23 1.42
CA ASP A 50 -16.94 7.11 0.48
C ASP A 50 -16.24 7.52 -0.83
N ASP A 51 -15.88 6.55 -1.67
CA ASP A 51 -15.40 6.78 -3.04
C ASP A 51 -14.20 7.73 -3.16
N ILE A 52 -13.33 7.72 -2.14
CA ILE A 52 -12.09 8.49 -2.16
C ILE A 52 -11.22 7.94 -3.29
N ASN A 53 -11.21 8.65 -4.41
CA ASN A 53 -10.45 8.22 -5.58
C ASN A 53 -8.99 8.71 -5.51
N THR A 54 -8.15 8.13 -6.34
CA THR A 54 -6.72 8.45 -6.36
C THR A 54 -6.42 9.87 -6.86
N ASP A 55 -7.36 10.56 -7.54
CA ASP A 55 -7.20 11.99 -7.91
C ASP A 55 -7.43 12.92 -6.71
N VAL A 56 -8.33 12.54 -5.80
CA VAL A 56 -8.53 13.25 -4.54
C VAL A 56 -7.28 13.13 -3.67
N MET A 57 -6.71 11.92 -3.59
CA MET A 57 -5.52 11.63 -2.79
C MET A 57 -4.25 12.24 -3.40
N THR A 58 -4.04 12.07 -4.69
CA THR A 58 -2.84 12.50 -5.42
C THR A 58 -3.22 12.93 -6.84
N PRO A 59 -3.61 14.21 -7.04
CA PRO A 59 -3.83 14.76 -8.38
C PRO A 59 -2.64 14.50 -9.32
N ALA A 60 -2.89 14.49 -10.63
CA ALA A 60 -1.86 14.15 -11.63
C ALA A 60 -0.55 14.95 -11.47
N TRP A 61 -0.64 16.25 -11.17
CA TRP A 61 0.54 17.10 -10.99
C TRP A 61 1.37 16.76 -9.75
N VAL A 62 0.76 16.19 -8.70
CA VAL A 62 1.50 15.68 -7.53
C VAL A 62 2.38 14.53 -8.00
N CYS A 63 1.84 13.65 -8.84
CA CYS A 63 2.50 12.44 -9.29
C CYS A 63 3.66 12.68 -10.28
N PHE A 64 4.01 13.93 -10.61
CA PHE A 64 5.20 14.24 -11.40
C PHE A 64 6.48 14.14 -10.58
N ASP A 65 6.38 14.19 -9.25
CA ASP A 65 7.51 13.87 -8.39
C ASP A 65 7.70 12.36 -8.27
N HIS A 66 8.94 11.93 -8.07
CA HIS A 66 9.32 10.53 -7.89
C HIS A 66 9.65 10.20 -6.45
N ASP A 67 10.03 11.18 -5.63
CA ASP A 67 10.35 11.01 -4.23
C ASP A 67 9.04 10.91 -3.42
N PRO A 68 8.76 9.75 -2.78
CA PRO A 68 7.58 9.57 -1.96
C PRO A 68 7.44 10.57 -0.80
N ALA A 69 8.55 11.10 -0.28
CA ALA A 69 8.53 12.12 0.77
C ALA A 69 7.97 13.45 0.24
N ILE A 70 8.39 13.85 -0.98
CA ILE A 70 7.88 15.07 -1.63
C ILE A 70 6.43 14.90 -2.07
N LEU A 71 6.07 13.71 -2.58
CA LEU A 71 4.70 13.35 -2.90
C LEU A 71 3.78 13.51 -1.68
N ALA A 72 4.22 13.04 -0.51
CA ALA A 72 3.46 13.09 0.74
C ALA A 72 3.17 14.51 1.21
N GLU A 73 4.01 15.51 0.88
CA GLU A 73 3.74 16.91 1.21
C GLU A 73 2.41 17.39 0.63
N ASN A 74 1.94 16.80 -0.46
CA ASN A 74 0.70 17.17 -1.14
C ASN A 74 -0.37 16.07 -1.06
N ALA A 75 -0.32 15.22 -0.03
CA ALA A 75 -1.36 14.25 0.25
C ALA A 75 -2.75 14.91 0.31
N TYR A 76 -3.73 14.31 -0.34
CA TYR A 76 -5.12 14.77 -0.41
C TYR A 76 -5.32 16.16 -1.05
N ALA A 77 -4.39 16.62 -1.88
CA ALA A 77 -4.48 17.92 -2.54
C ALA A 77 -5.69 18.10 -3.47
N GLY A 78 -6.34 17.00 -3.88
CA GLY A 78 -7.56 17.02 -4.69
C GLY A 78 -8.84 17.17 -3.87
N LEU A 79 -8.78 17.08 -2.53
CA LEU A 79 -9.94 17.27 -1.67
C LEU A 79 -10.16 18.77 -1.43
N LEU A 80 -11.17 19.34 -2.09
CA LEU A 80 -11.47 20.76 -2.04
C LEU A 80 -12.75 21.06 -1.26
N HIS A 81 -12.73 22.16 -0.50
CA HIS A 81 -13.89 22.76 0.15
C HIS A 81 -13.86 24.28 -0.11
N ASP A 82 -14.94 24.83 -0.68
CA ASP A 82 -15.04 26.25 -1.08
C ASP A 82 -13.85 26.77 -1.91
N GLY A 83 -13.37 25.94 -2.83
CA GLY A 83 -12.26 26.27 -3.73
C GLY A 83 -10.87 26.26 -3.07
N ARG A 84 -10.77 25.81 -1.82
CA ARG A 84 -9.51 25.64 -1.09
C ARG A 84 -9.27 24.18 -0.77
N ARG A 85 -8.01 23.79 -0.58
CA ARG A 85 -7.70 22.43 -0.14
C ARG A 85 -8.17 22.23 1.30
N VAL A 86 -8.71 21.05 1.58
CA VAL A 86 -8.93 20.61 2.96
C VAL A 86 -7.57 20.33 3.62
N PHE A 87 -6.67 19.69 2.86
CA PHE A 87 -5.28 19.44 3.22
C PHE A 87 -4.36 20.46 2.56
N GLU A 88 -3.89 21.42 3.33
CA GLU A 88 -2.79 22.30 2.92
C GLU A 88 -1.50 21.47 2.81
N PRO A 89 -0.46 21.97 2.11
CA PRO A 89 0.82 21.28 2.05
C PRO A 89 1.33 20.91 3.46
N LEU A 90 1.89 19.71 3.59
CA LEU A 90 2.39 19.08 4.82
C LEU A 90 1.32 18.74 5.88
N ALA A 91 0.05 19.09 5.69
CA ALA A 91 -0.97 18.93 6.74
C ALA A 91 -1.13 17.50 7.27
N LEU A 92 -1.04 16.49 6.40
CA LEU A 92 -1.10 15.09 6.84
C LEU A 92 0.17 14.68 7.59
N MET A 93 1.35 15.10 7.11
CA MET A 93 2.65 14.78 7.71
C MET A 93 2.80 15.40 9.10
N ASP A 94 2.41 16.68 9.24
CA ASP A 94 2.54 17.45 10.47
C ASP A 94 1.48 17.07 11.51
N GLY A 95 0.39 16.41 11.08
CA GLY A 95 -0.75 16.09 11.93
C GLY A 95 -0.51 14.99 12.98
N GLY A 96 0.62 14.28 12.90
CA GLY A 96 1.00 13.25 13.87
C GLY A 96 0.11 12.00 13.83
N PHE A 97 -0.50 11.72 12.68
CA PHE A 97 -1.42 10.59 12.51
C PHE A 97 -0.66 9.28 12.21
N GLU A 98 -1.15 8.18 12.78
CA GLU A 98 -0.67 6.83 12.44
C GLU A 98 -1.75 5.96 11.77
N VAL A 99 -3.02 6.33 11.96
CA VAL A 99 -4.18 5.65 11.36
C VAL A 99 -4.99 6.64 10.52
N ILE A 100 -5.47 6.18 9.37
CA ILE A 100 -6.45 6.92 8.55
C ILE A 100 -7.73 6.10 8.36
N VAL A 101 -8.88 6.75 8.46
CA VAL A 101 -10.20 6.12 8.51
C VAL A 101 -11.11 6.67 7.42
N SER A 102 -11.83 5.80 6.71
CA SER A 102 -12.72 6.20 5.61
C SER A 102 -13.91 5.25 5.44
N GLY A 103 -14.89 5.63 4.62
CA GLY A 103 -16.07 4.81 4.34
C GLY A 103 -15.78 3.69 3.34
N HIS A 104 -16.69 3.53 2.39
CA HIS A 104 -16.64 2.50 1.35
C HIS A 104 -15.75 2.90 0.18
N ARG A 105 -15.13 1.87 -0.43
CA ARG A 105 -14.38 1.97 -1.70
C ARG A 105 -13.25 3.01 -1.65
N LYS A 106 -12.39 2.92 -0.64
CA LYS A 106 -11.16 3.73 -0.58
C LYS A 106 -10.23 3.38 -1.75
N GLY A 107 -9.72 4.40 -2.42
CA GLY A 107 -8.70 4.31 -3.46
C GLY A 107 -9.22 3.92 -4.85
N THR A 108 -10.43 4.36 -5.23
CA THR A 108 -10.97 4.11 -6.57
C THR A 108 -10.22 4.89 -7.66
N GLY A 109 -10.45 4.50 -8.93
CA GLY A 109 -9.87 5.19 -10.08
C GLY A 109 -8.57 4.57 -10.56
N SER A 110 -7.60 5.42 -10.93
CA SER A 110 -6.37 4.96 -11.59
C SER A 110 -5.45 4.20 -10.64
N SER A 111 -4.60 3.35 -11.22
CA SER A 111 -3.65 2.47 -10.53
C SER A 111 -2.40 3.19 -10.02
N ARG A 112 -2.59 4.34 -9.37
CA ARG A 112 -1.51 5.16 -8.79
C ARG A 112 -1.11 4.62 -7.42
N GLU A 113 0.09 4.05 -7.33
CA GLU A 113 0.68 3.68 -6.03
C GLU A 113 0.98 4.91 -5.17
N THR A 114 1.23 6.06 -5.81
CA THR A 114 1.45 7.37 -5.16
C THR A 114 0.37 7.72 -4.13
N ALA A 115 -0.88 7.32 -4.35
CA ALA A 115 -1.97 7.54 -3.40
C ALA A 115 -1.72 6.86 -2.05
N ALA A 116 -1.29 5.59 -2.04
CA ALA A 116 -0.95 4.87 -0.81
C ALA A 116 0.41 5.32 -0.25
N GLN A 117 1.36 5.70 -1.13
CA GLN A 117 2.65 6.24 -0.71
C GLN A 117 2.49 7.52 0.11
N CYS A 118 1.65 8.47 -0.32
CA CYS A 118 1.46 9.72 0.41
C CYS A 118 0.99 9.49 1.85
N GLU A 119 0.09 8.54 2.07
CA GLU A 119 -0.31 8.14 3.43
C GLU A 119 0.88 7.54 4.20
N ARG A 120 1.56 6.55 3.62
CA ARG A 120 2.69 5.86 4.28
C ARG A 120 3.82 6.82 4.66
N TRP A 121 4.22 7.71 3.76
CA TRP A 121 5.29 8.68 4.00
C TRP A 121 4.84 9.85 4.87
N SER A 122 3.54 10.06 5.05
CA SER A 122 3.00 10.94 6.09
C SER A 122 2.91 10.31 7.48
N GLY A 123 3.35 9.06 7.63
CA GLY A 123 3.36 8.35 8.91
C GLY A 123 2.19 7.39 9.13
N ILE A 124 1.25 7.28 8.18
CA ILE A 124 0.12 6.36 8.28
C ILE A 124 0.59 4.92 8.09
N ARG A 125 0.43 4.10 9.13
CA ARG A 125 0.79 2.68 9.15
C ARG A 125 -0.42 1.75 9.08
N ILE A 126 -1.58 2.23 9.53
CA ILE A 126 -2.83 1.48 9.56
C ILE A 126 -3.88 2.23 8.75
N VAL A 127 -4.56 1.54 7.85
CA VAL A 127 -5.64 2.08 7.04
C VAL A 127 -6.94 1.36 7.37
N ILE A 128 -7.94 2.11 7.81
CA ILE A 128 -9.25 1.61 8.20
C ILE A 128 -10.28 2.07 7.17
N ALA A 129 -11.02 1.12 6.61
CA ALA A 129 -12.11 1.43 5.69
C ALA A 129 -13.22 0.40 5.76
N ALA A 130 -14.41 0.76 5.29
CA ALA A 130 -15.50 -0.21 5.12
C ALA A 130 -15.24 -1.14 3.93
N SER A 131 -14.55 -0.63 2.89
CA SER A 131 -14.04 -1.44 1.79
C SER A 131 -12.94 -0.71 1.02
N PHE A 132 -12.09 -1.48 0.35
CA PHE A 132 -10.97 -0.99 -0.45
C PHE A 132 -11.22 -1.28 -1.94
N ALA A 133 -10.76 -0.39 -2.82
CA ALA A 133 -10.64 -0.71 -4.23
C ALA A 133 -9.50 -1.72 -4.42
N PRO A 134 -9.66 -2.80 -5.23
CA PRO A 134 -8.69 -3.91 -5.29
C PRO A 134 -7.26 -3.50 -5.62
N ILE A 135 -7.07 -2.48 -6.47
CA ILE A 135 -5.74 -2.01 -6.85
C ILE A 135 -5.10 -1.23 -5.69
N HIS A 136 -5.89 -0.40 -4.99
CA HIS A 136 -5.39 0.35 -3.84
C HIS A 136 -5.02 -0.59 -2.69
N GLU A 137 -5.87 -1.59 -2.41
CA GLU A 137 -5.56 -2.65 -1.44
C GLU A 137 -4.21 -3.32 -1.73
N ARG A 138 -3.93 -3.65 -3.00
CA ARG A 138 -2.64 -4.20 -3.42
C ARG A 138 -1.49 -3.22 -3.19
N ASN A 139 -1.69 -1.92 -3.41
CA ASN A 139 -0.68 -0.90 -3.15
C ASN A 139 -0.38 -0.78 -1.65
N ASN A 140 -1.39 -0.81 -0.78
CA ASN A 140 -1.18 -0.83 0.67
C ASN A 140 -0.41 -2.09 1.09
N ILE A 141 -0.72 -3.27 0.53
CA ILE A 141 0.01 -4.53 0.74
C ILE A 141 1.48 -4.41 0.31
N ASN A 142 1.73 -3.90 -0.89
CA ASN A 142 3.08 -3.69 -1.42
C ASN A 142 3.91 -2.80 -0.50
N LEU A 143 3.27 -1.79 0.05
CA LEU A 143 3.86 -0.83 0.98
C LEU A 143 3.86 -1.30 2.44
N GLY A 144 3.35 -2.50 2.73
CA GLY A 144 3.33 -3.07 4.07
C GLY A 144 2.41 -2.32 5.06
N GLN A 145 1.46 -1.51 4.60
CA GLN A 145 0.46 -0.91 5.48
C GLN A 145 -0.55 -1.96 5.93
N LEU A 146 -0.95 -1.92 7.20
CA LEU A 146 -1.98 -2.81 7.72
C LEU A 146 -3.36 -2.26 7.36
N MET A 147 -4.27 -3.15 6.97
CA MET A 147 -5.64 -2.77 6.59
C MET A 147 -6.66 -3.49 7.48
N GLY A 148 -7.43 -2.71 8.23
CA GLY A 148 -8.45 -3.20 9.16
C GLY A 148 -9.84 -2.64 8.86
N ASP A 149 -10.80 -3.00 9.70
CA ASP A 149 -12.15 -2.45 9.69
C ASP A 149 -12.41 -1.55 10.91
N HIS A 150 -13.57 -0.89 10.93
CA HIS A 150 -13.96 0.03 11.99
C HIS A 150 -14.10 -0.63 13.36
N SER A 151 -14.42 -1.93 13.42
CA SER A 151 -14.51 -2.67 14.68
C SER A 151 -13.12 -2.89 15.29
N MET A 152 -12.12 -3.21 14.46
CA MET A 152 -10.72 -3.26 14.89
C MET A 152 -10.26 -1.90 15.41
N LEU A 153 -10.62 -0.80 14.74
CA LEU A 153 -10.27 0.53 15.22
C LEU A 153 -10.90 0.86 16.58
N GLN A 154 -12.19 0.55 16.77
CA GLN A 154 -12.86 0.78 18.06
C GLN A 154 -12.11 0.06 19.19
N ARG A 155 -11.79 -1.23 18.99
CA ARG A 155 -11.03 -2.04 19.96
C ARG A 155 -9.65 -1.45 20.27
N LEU A 156 -8.92 -1.03 19.23
CA LEU A 156 -7.64 -0.34 19.37
C LEU A 156 -7.77 0.96 20.16
N GLN A 157 -8.79 1.78 19.87
CA GLN A 157 -9.08 3.03 20.60
C GLN A 157 -9.56 2.80 22.05
N ASP A 158 -10.03 1.60 22.37
CA ASP A 158 -10.39 1.15 23.73
C ASP A 158 -9.20 0.52 24.47
N GLY A 159 -8.01 0.53 23.87
CA GLY A 159 -6.76 0.05 24.46
C GLY A 159 -6.52 -1.45 24.29
N GLU A 160 -7.28 -2.12 23.41
CA GLU A 160 -7.03 -3.52 23.09
C GLU A 160 -5.77 -3.66 22.21
N VAL A 161 -4.95 -4.66 22.53
CA VAL A 161 -3.84 -5.09 21.68
C VAL A 161 -4.33 -6.14 20.68
N ILE A 162 -4.25 -5.85 19.38
CA ILE A 162 -4.69 -6.74 18.31
C ILE A 162 -3.49 -7.50 17.72
N THR A 163 -3.62 -8.81 17.52
CA THR A 163 -2.54 -9.60 16.90
C THR A 163 -2.38 -9.31 15.42
N LEU A 164 -1.14 -9.38 14.90
CA LEU A 164 -0.87 -9.22 13.47
C LEU A 164 -1.65 -10.22 12.61
N SER A 165 -1.83 -11.45 13.09
CA SER A 165 -2.61 -12.48 12.40
C SER A 165 -4.07 -12.12 12.21
N GLU A 166 -4.62 -11.22 13.03
CA GLU A 166 -5.99 -10.76 12.86
C GLU A 166 -6.11 -9.81 11.66
N PHE A 167 -5.10 -8.96 11.42
CA PHE A 167 -5.03 -8.13 10.21
C PHE A 167 -4.79 -8.95 8.94
N THR A 168 -3.93 -9.98 9.02
CA THR A 168 -3.46 -10.71 7.84
C THR A 168 -4.21 -12.02 7.58
N GLY A 169 -5.03 -12.50 8.51
CA GLY A 169 -5.70 -13.81 8.43
C GLY A 169 -6.70 -13.95 7.29
N LYS A 170 -7.18 -12.84 6.73
CA LYS A 170 -8.03 -12.80 5.53
C LYS A 170 -7.28 -13.05 4.23
N PHE A 171 -5.96 -12.88 4.22
CA PHE A 171 -5.14 -13.02 3.02
C PHE A 171 -4.72 -14.47 2.78
N ASP A 172 -4.45 -14.77 1.51
CA ASP A 172 -3.80 -16.02 1.16
C ASP A 172 -2.39 -16.13 1.78
N PRO A 173 -1.81 -17.34 1.88
CA PRO A 173 -0.52 -17.54 2.54
C PRO A 173 0.64 -16.72 1.97
N VAL A 174 0.64 -16.38 0.68
CA VAL A 174 1.72 -15.58 0.07
C VAL A 174 1.52 -14.10 0.38
N THR A 175 0.32 -13.57 0.19
CA THR A 175 0.00 -12.18 0.51
C THR A 175 0.20 -11.90 2.00
N ARG A 176 -0.17 -12.84 2.87
CA ARG A 176 0.12 -12.77 4.30
C ARG A 176 1.62 -12.62 4.56
N LEU A 177 2.46 -13.45 3.94
CA LEU A 177 3.92 -13.34 4.08
C LEU A 177 4.47 -12.00 3.58
N ILE A 178 3.90 -11.42 2.52
CA ILE A 178 4.30 -10.10 2.01
C ILE A 178 4.06 -9.03 3.08
N VAL A 179 2.84 -8.98 3.63
CA VAL A 179 2.47 -7.97 4.64
C VAL A 179 3.27 -8.17 5.93
N GLU A 180 3.34 -9.39 6.46
CA GLU A 180 4.06 -9.72 7.71
C GLU A 180 5.57 -9.45 7.62
N ASN A 181 6.11 -9.32 6.40
CA ASN A 181 7.51 -8.99 6.19
C ASN A 181 7.80 -7.51 5.91
N GLY A 182 6.77 -6.65 5.92
CA GLY A 182 6.91 -5.21 5.74
C GLY A 182 6.64 -4.71 4.32
N GLY A 183 5.98 -5.53 3.49
CA GLY A 183 5.68 -5.21 2.10
C GLY A 183 6.53 -5.99 1.10
N ILE A 184 6.29 -5.74 -0.19
CA ILE A 184 6.79 -6.61 -1.28
C ILE A 184 8.31 -6.59 -1.43
N LEU A 185 8.95 -5.43 -1.22
CA LEU A 185 10.40 -5.27 -1.34
C LEU A 185 11.16 -5.92 -0.17
N PRO A 186 10.82 -5.64 1.11
CA PRO A 186 11.37 -6.37 2.25
C PRO A 186 11.14 -7.88 2.16
N PHE A 187 9.95 -8.30 1.72
CA PHE A 187 9.62 -9.70 1.46
C PHE A 187 10.57 -10.31 0.42
N ALA A 188 10.73 -9.68 -0.75
CA ALA A 188 11.58 -10.17 -1.82
C ALA A 188 13.06 -10.29 -1.39
N ARG A 189 13.57 -9.30 -0.64
CA ARG A 189 14.94 -9.33 -0.09
C ARG A 189 15.13 -10.50 0.87
N LYS A 190 14.21 -10.69 1.83
CA LYS A 190 14.26 -11.79 2.81
C LYS A 190 14.10 -13.16 2.14
N LEU A 191 13.24 -13.28 1.13
CA LEU A 191 13.07 -14.50 0.34
C LEU A 191 14.37 -14.86 -0.40
N LYS A 192 15.01 -13.89 -1.05
CA LYS A 192 16.31 -14.09 -1.72
C LYS A 192 17.42 -14.50 -0.75
N ALA A 193 17.37 -14.01 0.49
CA ALA A 193 18.29 -14.39 1.56
C ALA A 193 17.99 -15.77 2.18
N GLY A 194 16.92 -16.45 1.77
CA GLY A 194 16.51 -17.75 2.33
C GLY A 194 15.88 -17.67 3.72
N ALA A 195 15.47 -16.47 4.16
CA ALA A 195 14.85 -16.25 5.46
C ALA A 195 13.33 -16.50 5.48
N ILE A 196 12.73 -16.74 4.31
CA ILE A 196 11.30 -17.02 4.16
C ILE A 196 11.15 -18.36 3.46
N GLU A 197 10.37 -19.25 4.06
CA GLU A 197 9.90 -20.47 3.41
C GLU A 197 8.56 -20.19 2.72
N LEU A 198 8.49 -20.51 1.43
CA LEU A 198 7.25 -20.34 0.66
C LEU A 198 6.31 -21.52 0.91
N PRO A 199 4.99 -21.29 0.87
CA PRO A 199 3.99 -22.36 0.85
C PRO A 199 4.30 -23.36 -0.27
N ALA A 200 4.13 -24.65 0.02
CA ALA A 200 4.32 -25.71 -0.96
C ALA A 200 3.25 -25.62 -2.06
N VAL A 201 3.67 -25.69 -3.33
CA VAL A 201 2.75 -25.82 -4.46
C VAL A 201 2.43 -27.30 -4.68
N SER A 202 1.21 -27.60 -5.13
CA SER A 202 0.80 -28.97 -5.43
C SER A 202 1.72 -29.61 -6.47
N ILE A 203 2.13 -30.85 -6.20
CA ILE A 203 2.88 -31.71 -7.15
C ILE A 203 1.97 -32.76 -7.80
N GLU A 204 0.69 -32.79 -7.42
CA GLU A 204 -0.30 -33.68 -7.99
C GLU A 204 -0.65 -33.22 -9.40
N GLN A 205 -0.42 -34.09 -10.37
CA GLN A 205 -0.74 -33.79 -11.76
C GLN A 205 -2.24 -33.55 -11.94
N CYS A 206 -2.59 -32.37 -12.46
CA CYS A 206 -3.95 -32.06 -12.89
C CYS A 206 -3.96 -31.47 -14.31
N PRO A 207 -5.12 -31.54 -15.02
CA PRO A 207 -5.32 -30.74 -16.20
C PRO A 207 -5.10 -29.24 -15.88
N MET A 208 -4.41 -28.55 -16.78
CA MET A 208 -4.14 -27.12 -16.68
C MET A 208 -4.46 -26.44 -18.02
N THR A 209 -5.10 -25.28 -17.94
CA THR A 209 -5.28 -24.31 -19.01
C THR A 209 -3.93 -23.77 -19.49
N MET A 210 -3.95 -22.98 -20.58
CA MET A 210 -2.73 -22.35 -21.08
C MET A 210 -2.11 -21.40 -20.03
N ALA A 211 -2.92 -20.58 -19.37
CA ALA A 211 -2.45 -19.64 -18.35
C ALA A 211 -1.83 -20.35 -17.15
N GLU A 212 -2.49 -21.40 -16.64
CA GLU A 212 -1.97 -22.23 -15.55
C GLU A 212 -0.66 -22.92 -15.92
N LYS A 213 -0.50 -23.37 -17.18
CA LYS A 213 0.78 -23.91 -17.67
C LYS A 213 1.87 -22.86 -17.72
N MET A 214 1.56 -21.63 -18.13
CA MET A 214 2.52 -20.52 -18.13
C MET A 214 3.01 -20.21 -16.70
N ILE A 215 2.08 -20.12 -15.75
CA ILE A 215 2.41 -19.92 -14.32
C ILE A 215 3.21 -21.10 -13.79
N SER A 216 2.73 -22.33 -13.99
CA SER A 216 3.38 -23.60 -13.57
C SER A 216 4.85 -23.67 -14.02
N ASN A 217 5.14 -23.27 -15.25
CA ASN A 217 6.50 -23.27 -15.80
C ASN A 217 7.45 -22.23 -15.17
N LYS A 218 6.91 -21.30 -14.37
CA LYS A 218 7.64 -20.18 -13.79
C LYS A 218 7.60 -20.18 -12.26
N LEU A 219 7.01 -21.19 -11.63
CA LEU A 219 6.84 -21.23 -10.19
C LEU A 219 8.18 -21.16 -9.45
N LEU A 220 8.21 -20.33 -8.40
CA LEU A 220 9.31 -20.28 -7.44
C LEU A 220 9.08 -21.29 -6.31
N GLY A 221 10.16 -21.65 -5.59
CA GLY A 221 10.08 -22.55 -4.43
C GLY A 221 9.97 -24.04 -4.76
N GLN A 222 9.98 -24.41 -6.05
CA GLN A 222 9.94 -25.81 -6.47
C GLN A 222 11.34 -26.41 -6.37
N ARG A 223 11.58 -27.29 -5.39
CA ARG A 223 12.86 -27.99 -5.17
C ARG A 223 13.16 -29.03 -6.27
N GLY A 224 13.14 -28.61 -7.54
CA GLY A 224 13.36 -29.44 -8.73
C GLY A 224 12.16 -30.26 -9.20
N GLN A 225 10.98 -30.09 -8.60
CA GLN A 225 9.75 -30.82 -8.98
C GLN A 225 8.80 -29.91 -9.76
N ARG A 226 8.09 -30.45 -10.76
CA ARG A 226 7.05 -29.69 -11.45
C ARG A 226 5.84 -29.56 -10.54
N GLY A 227 5.44 -28.33 -10.23
CA GLY A 227 4.14 -28.11 -9.58
C GLY A 227 3.04 -27.76 -10.57
N TYR A 228 1.82 -27.97 -10.09
CA TYR A 228 0.57 -27.80 -10.80
C TYR A 228 -0.28 -26.80 -10.02
N VAL A 229 -0.99 -25.94 -10.75
CA VAL A 229 -1.79 -24.86 -10.17
C VAL A 229 -3.25 -24.98 -10.57
N ARG A 230 -4.12 -24.48 -9.72
CA ARG A 230 -5.57 -24.38 -9.91
C ARG A 230 -6.03 -22.96 -9.57
N PRO A 231 -7.22 -22.53 -10.02
CA PRO A 231 -7.77 -21.23 -9.65
C PRO A 231 -7.92 -21.12 -8.13
N GLY A 232 -7.42 -20.02 -7.55
CA GLY A 232 -7.38 -19.80 -6.09
C GLY A 232 -6.06 -20.14 -5.43
N ASP A 233 -5.14 -20.83 -6.12
CA ASP A 233 -3.79 -21.07 -5.57
C ASP A 233 -2.99 -19.77 -5.49
N ALA A 234 -2.44 -19.51 -4.31
CA ALA A 234 -1.50 -18.42 -4.09
C ALA A 234 -0.07 -18.88 -4.39
N VAL A 235 0.53 -18.30 -5.43
CA VAL A 235 1.85 -18.73 -5.92
C VAL A 235 2.72 -17.53 -6.26
N LEU A 236 4.03 -17.74 -6.22
CA LEU A 236 5.01 -16.83 -6.81
C LEU A 236 5.55 -17.43 -8.10
N ALA A 237 5.63 -16.59 -9.12
CA ALA A 237 6.17 -16.95 -10.42
C ALA A 237 7.29 -15.97 -10.80
N GLN A 238 8.32 -16.51 -11.45
CA GLN A 238 9.40 -15.73 -12.03
C GLN A 238 8.85 -14.82 -13.13
N VAL A 239 9.11 -13.52 -12.99
CA VAL A 239 8.82 -12.55 -14.04
C VAL A 239 9.83 -12.73 -15.17
N ASP A 240 9.34 -12.90 -16.40
CA ASP A 240 10.19 -13.03 -17.57
C ASP A 240 10.76 -11.70 -18.03
N GLY A 241 9.99 -10.63 -18.00
CA GLY A 241 10.39 -9.31 -18.42
C GLY A 241 9.38 -8.28 -17.96
N GLY A 242 9.72 -7.01 -18.13
CA GLY A 242 8.87 -5.92 -17.72
C GLY A 242 9.14 -4.68 -18.55
N TYR A 243 8.33 -3.66 -18.30
CA TYR A 243 8.60 -2.34 -18.83
C TYR A 243 8.19 -1.30 -17.81
N SER A 244 8.83 -0.13 -17.92
CA SER A 244 8.53 1.06 -17.16
C SER A 244 8.49 2.23 -18.13
N HIS A 245 7.81 3.30 -17.77
CA HIS A 245 7.84 4.54 -18.53
C HIS A 245 8.47 5.64 -17.67
N GLU A 246 8.90 6.74 -18.28
CA GLU A 246 9.63 7.84 -17.65
C GLU A 246 8.97 8.34 -16.35
N PHE A 247 7.64 8.39 -16.34
CA PHE A 247 6.84 8.86 -15.20
C PHE A 247 6.93 7.94 -13.96
N THR A 248 7.17 6.63 -14.11
CA THR A 248 7.29 5.69 -12.97
C THR A 248 8.72 5.19 -12.74
N THR A 249 9.62 5.35 -13.71
CA THR A 249 10.96 4.77 -13.66
C THR A 249 11.81 5.35 -12.51
N ALA A 250 11.76 6.66 -12.30
CA ALA A 250 12.50 7.30 -11.21
C ALA A 250 11.98 6.86 -9.82
N GLN A 251 10.67 6.64 -9.70
CA GLN A 251 10.08 6.13 -8.47
C GLN A 251 10.50 4.69 -8.20
N VAL A 252 10.47 3.81 -9.22
CA VAL A 252 10.97 2.44 -9.10
C VAL A 252 12.44 2.42 -8.71
N HIS A 253 13.26 3.31 -9.29
CA HIS A 253 14.67 3.46 -8.92
C HIS A 253 14.84 3.83 -7.44
N THR A 254 14.08 4.81 -6.96
CA THR A 254 14.10 5.25 -5.55
C THR A 254 13.85 4.07 -4.61
N PHE A 255 12.79 3.30 -4.84
CA PHE A 255 12.47 2.15 -3.98
C PHE A 255 13.51 1.03 -4.05
N LEU A 256 14.10 0.78 -5.22
CA LEU A 256 15.14 -0.23 -5.35
C LEU A 256 16.44 0.21 -4.66
N ALA A 257 16.80 1.48 -4.76
CA ALA A 257 17.96 2.06 -4.09
C ALA A 257 17.78 2.04 -2.56
N GLU A 258 16.59 2.38 -2.05
CA GLU A 258 16.28 2.30 -0.62
C GLU A 258 16.39 0.87 -0.06
N GLU A 259 15.88 -0.14 -0.79
CA GLU A 259 15.86 -1.53 -0.30
C GLU A 259 17.19 -2.27 -0.52
N TYR A 260 17.87 -2.04 -1.65
CA TYR A 260 19.03 -2.81 -2.09
C TYR A 260 20.35 -2.02 -2.11
N GLY A 261 20.29 -0.72 -1.85
CA GLY A 261 21.42 0.22 -1.95
C GLY A 261 21.56 0.84 -3.34
N GLU A 262 22.28 1.97 -3.42
CA GLU A 262 22.52 2.74 -4.65
C GLU A 262 23.14 1.92 -5.79
N ASP A 263 23.96 0.92 -5.45
CA ASP A 263 24.67 0.07 -6.42
C ASP A 263 23.86 -1.17 -6.85
N TYR A 264 22.53 -1.17 -6.71
CA TYR A 264 21.70 -2.31 -7.08
C TYR A 264 21.82 -2.63 -8.59
N ILE A 265 21.70 -3.91 -8.93
CA ILE A 265 21.74 -4.37 -10.32
C ILE A 265 20.46 -5.14 -10.63
N LEU A 266 19.82 -4.78 -11.75
CA LEU A 266 18.66 -5.51 -12.25
C LEU A 266 19.07 -6.88 -12.81
N PRO A 267 18.38 -7.97 -12.42
CA PRO A 267 18.61 -9.27 -13.03
C PRO A 267 18.11 -9.27 -14.48
N ASN A 268 18.95 -9.70 -15.43
CA ASN A 268 18.62 -9.77 -16.86
C ASN A 268 18.08 -8.44 -17.43
N PRO A 269 18.85 -7.33 -17.39
CA PRO A 269 18.36 -6.00 -17.77
C PRO A 269 17.83 -5.93 -19.21
N LEU A 270 18.34 -6.77 -20.11
CA LEU A 270 17.88 -6.89 -21.50
C LEU A 270 16.40 -7.31 -21.65
N LYS A 271 15.78 -7.82 -20.58
CA LYS A 271 14.36 -8.19 -20.55
C LYS A 271 13.46 -7.08 -20.02
N PHE A 272 14.03 -5.92 -19.69
CA PHE A 272 13.30 -4.74 -19.25
C PHE A 272 13.41 -3.63 -20.29
N ALA A 273 12.28 -2.99 -20.61
CA ALA A 273 12.24 -1.84 -21.49
C ALA A 273 11.87 -0.58 -20.70
N VAL A 274 12.50 0.55 -21.04
CA VAL A 274 12.09 1.88 -20.56
C VAL A 274 11.77 2.74 -21.78
N PHE A 275 10.67 3.48 -21.72
CA PHE A 275 10.22 4.34 -22.82
C PHE A 275 9.59 5.64 -22.29
N GLU A 276 9.49 6.63 -23.18
CA GLU A 276 8.80 7.90 -22.91
C GLU A 276 7.35 7.81 -23.44
N ASP A 277 6.39 8.35 -22.69
CA ASP A 277 4.96 8.30 -23.02
C ASP A 277 4.17 9.51 -22.47
N HIS A 278 4.27 9.79 -21.17
CA HIS A 278 3.39 10.74 -20.46
C HIS A 278 3.93 12.17 -20.41
N LEU A 279 5.24 12.35 -20.37
CA LEU A 279 5.92 13.62 -20.15
C LEU A 279 6.62 14.15 -21.41
N LEU A 280 6.45 13.47 -22.56
CA LEU A 280 7.12 13.80 -23.83
C LEU A 280 6.94 15.28 -24.25
N TYR A 281 5.80 15.89 -23.91
CA TYR A 281 5.48 17.29 -24.23
C TYR A 281 5.37 18.20 -23.01
N ALA A 282 5.66 17.68 -21.82
CA ALA A 282 5.61 18.47 -20.61
C ALA A 282 6.83 19.42 -20.59
N THR A 283 6.58 20.71 -20.37
CA THR A 283 7.63 21.72 -20.25
C THR A 283 7.64 22.26 -18.83
N GLY A 284 8.78 22.17 -18.14
CA GLY A 284 8.92 22.65 -16.77
C GLY A 284 8.32 21.74 -15.68
N VAL A 285 8.16 20.44 -15.98
CA VAL A 285 7.99 19.38 -14.97
C VAL A 285 9.35 18.86 -14.52
#